data_AF-A0ABC8XJ65-F1
#
_entry.id   AF-A0ABC8XJ65-F1
#
_cell.length_a   1.000
_cell.length_b   1.000
_cell.length_c   1.000
_cell.angle_alpha   90.00
_cell.angle_beta   90.00
_cell.angle_gamma   90.00
#
_symmetry.space_group_name_H-M   'P 1'
#
loop_
_entity.id
_entity.type
_entity.pdbx_description
1 polymer ?
#
loop_
_entity_poly.entity_id
_entity_poly.type
_entity_poly.pdbx_seq_one_letter_code
_entity_poly.pdbx_strand_id
1 'polypeptide(L)'
;MQPGPNANGSAGGYDIGADQLTSIGEDELEETNPLAIVPDSHPIATPARSRASGLEVVPAAAAPPPAHVEASQVKKEEVETKVTAWQTAEVAKINNRFKREEVVINGWETEQVEKASAWLKKIERKLDEQRAKALEKTQNDIAKARRKAEEKRASAEAKRGLKMAKVLELANFMKAVGRVPTKRSFF
;
A
#
# COMPACT_ATOMS: atom_id res chain seq x y z
N MET A 1 -61.82 26.45 -34.17
CA MET A 1 -60.42 25.98 -34.13
C MET A 1 -60.25 25.18 -32.84
N GLN A 2 -60.12 23.86 -32.93
CA GLN A 2 -59.67 23.00 -31.83
C GLN A 2 -58.14 22.99 -31.81
N PRO A 3 -57.53 22.74 -30.63
CA PRO A 3 -56.47 21.75 -30.57
C PRO A 3 -56.73 20.70 -29.47
N GLY A 4 -56.39 19.45 -29.78
CA GLY A 4 -56.49 18.28 -28.92
C GLY A 4 -55.34 18.10 -27.90
N PRO A 5 -55.34 16.97 -27.16
CA PRO A 5 -54.56 16.75 -25.92
C PRO A 5 -53.30 15.87 -26.11
N ASN A 6 -52.67 15.47 -24.99
CA ASN A 6 -51.61 14.43 -24.75
C ASN A 6 -50.21 15.01 -24.42
N ALA A 7 -49.33 14.50 -23.53
CA ALA A 7 -49.11 13.24 -22.81
C ALA A 7 -48.19 13.54 -21.58
N ASN A 8 -48.38 13.01 -20.35
CA ASN A 8 -47.92 11.71 -19.80
C ASN A 8 -46.52 11.69 -19.12
N GLY A 9 -46.41 10.98 -17.98
CA GLY A 9 -45.17 10.49 -17.32
C GLY A 9 -44.80 11.22 -16.02
N SER A 10 -45.12 10.76 -14.79
CA SER A 10 -44.82 9.50 -14.06
C SER A 10 -43.42 9.43 -13.41
N ALA A 11 -43.39 8.80 -12.23
CA ALA A 11 -42.26 8.46 -11.34
C ALA A 11 -41.75 9.60 -10.43
N GLY A 12 -41.50 9.40 -9.13
CA GLY A 12 -41.49 8.21 -8.29
C GLY A 12 -40.88 8.62 -6.96
N GLY A 13 -41.50 8.24 -5.84
CA GLY A 13 -40.96 8.45 -4.51
C GLY A 13 -39.95 7.37 -4.14
N TYR A 14 -38.89 7.77 -3.44
CA TYR A 14 -38.11 6.86 -2.59
C TYR A 14 -37.60 7.65 -1.39
N ASP A 15 -38.17 7.23 -0.26
CA ASP A 15 -37.75 7.33 1.11
C ASP A 15 -36.26 6.97 1.27
N ILE A 16 -35.47 7.86 1.88
CA ILE A 16 -34.12 7.53 2.38
C ILE A 16 -34.21 7.47 3.90
N GLY A 17 -34.57 6.29 4.39
CA GLY A 17 -34.19 5.84 5.73
C GLY A 17 -32.67 5.74 5.80
N ALA A 18 -32.04 6.75 6.36
CA ALA A 18 -30.69 6.69 6.86
C ALA A 18 -30.72 6.50 8.37
N ASP A 19 -29.71 5.77 8.87
CA ASP A 19 -29.33 5.65 10.28
C ASP A 19 -29.87 4.43 11.01
N GLN A 20 -29.49 3.26 10.49
CA GLN A 20 -29.32 2.09 11.33
C GLN A 20 -28.05 1.34 10.91
N LEU A 21 -26.91 1.70 11.51
CA LEU A 21 -25.78 0.80 11.71
C LEU A 21 -24.92 1.31 12.89
N THR A 22 -25.41 1.03 14.09
CA THR A 22 -24.57 0.91 15.30
C THR A 22 -23.69 -0.34 15.18
N SER A 23 -22.54 -0.32 15.84
CA SER A 23 -21.62 -1.46 16.10
C SER A 23 -20.41 -1.56 15.16
N ILE A 24 -19.42 -0.68 15.38
CA ILE A 24 -18.02 -1.00 15.07
C ILE A 24 -17.58 -1.98 16.17
N GLY A 25 -17.57 -3.27 15.83
CA GLY A 25 -16.91 -4.29 16.63
C GLY A 25 -15.40 -4.11 16.49
N GLU A 26 -14.74 -3.94 17.63
CA GLU A 26 -13.30 -3.92 17.78
C GLU A 26 -12.85 -5.40 17.82
N ASP A 27 -12.62 -5.98 16.64
CA ASP A 27 -11.93 -7.26 16.54
C ASP A 27 -10.43 -6.98 16.51
N GLU A 28 -9.83 -6.96 17.70
CA GLU A 28 -8.40 -7.02 17.94
C GLU A 28 -7.87 -8.35 17.39
N LEU A 29 -7.35 -8.31 16.16
CA LEU A 29 -6.62 -9.44 15.60
C LEU A 29 -5.30 -9.55 16.37
N GLU A 30 -5.24 -10.46 17.34
CA GLU A 30 -3.99 -10.92 17.93
C GLU A 30 -3.08 -11.45 16.81
N GLU A 31 -2.16 -10.59 16.36
CA GLU A 31 -1.09 -10.92 15.41
C GLU A 31 -0.13 -11.93 16.06
N THR A 32 -0.52 -13.20 15.99
CA THR A 32 0.34 -14.30 16.38
C THR A 32 1.38 -14.51 15.27
N ASN A 33 2.51 -13.81 15.36
CA ASN A 33 3.60 -13.89 14.40
C ASN A 33 4.21 -15.32 14.38
N PRO A 34 4.02 -16.12 13.32
CA PRO A 34 4.49 -17.50 13.26
C PRO A 34 6.02 -17.63 13.04
N LEU A 35 6.75 -16.50 13.02
CA LEU A 35 8.21 -16.44 12.86
C LEU A 35 8.95 -16.10 14.15
N ALA A 36 8.28 -16.09 15.31
CA ALA A 36 8.97 -15.91 16.59
C ALA A 36 9.96 -17.07 16.81
N ILE A 37 11.26 -16.75 16.80
CA ILE A 37 12.34 -17.69 17.10
C ILE A 37 12.26 -18.00 18.60
N VAL A 38 11.60 -19.09 18.94
CA VAL A 38 11.67 -19.68 20.27
C VAL A 38 13.06 -20.30 20.43
N PRO A 39 13.84 -19.96 21.47
CA PRO A 39 15.07 -20.70 21.78
C PRO A 39 14.67 -22.12 22.16
N ASP A 40 14.95 -23.07 21.27
CA ASP A 40 14.65 -24.48 21.47
C ASP A 40 15.54 -25.02 22.60
N SER A 41 14.97 -25.11 23.80
CA SER A 41 15.65 -25.67 24.98
C SER A 41 15.46 -27.18 24.99
N HIS A 42 16.20 -27.86 24.10
CA HIS A 42 16.37 -29.31 24.14
C HIS A 42 17.76 -29.62 24.71
N PRO A 43 17.88 -30.06 25.98
CA PRO A 43 19.16 -30.49 26.51
C PRO A 43 19.57 -31.80 25.83
N ILE A 44 20.47 -31.71 24.87
CA ILE A 44 21.15 -32.86 24.27
C ILE A 44 22.04 -33.48 25.35
N ALA A 45 21.67 -34.68 25.80
CA ALA A 45 22.50 -35.50 26.67
C ALA A 45 23.73 -36.00 25.90
N THR A 46 24.90 -35.43 26.21
CA THR A 46 26.21 -35.98 25.84
C THR A 46 26.60 -37.08 26.83
N PRO A 47 27.02 -38.29 26.39
CA PRO A 47 27.62 -39.25 27.32
C PRO A 47 29.08 -38.83 27.59
N ALA A 48 29.31 -38.21 28.73
CA ALA A 48 30.65 -37.94 29.25
C ALA A 48 31.27 -39.24 29.77
N ARG A 49 32.44 -39.53 29.21
CA ARG A 49 33.41 -40.55 29.59
C ARG A 49 33.80 -40.45 31.06
N SER A 50 33.47 -41.47 31.86
CA SER A 50 34.03 -41.67 33.20
C SER A 50 34.85 -42.96 33.23
N ARG A 51 36.16 -42.76 33.33
CA ARG A 51 37.19 -43.76 33.59
C ARG A 51 37.18 -44.09 35.08
N ALA A 52 36.92 -45.35 35.44
CA ALA A 52 37.31 -45.88 36.74
C ALA A 52 37.70 -47.36 36.58
N SER A 53 38.92 -47.65 37.05
CA SER A 53 39.55 -48.95 37.10
C SER A 53 38.76 -49.93 37.97
N GLY A 54 38.72 -51.19 37.55
CA GLY A 54 38.24 -52.32 38.34
C GLY A 54 38.63 -53.61 37.65
N LEU A 55 39.87 -54.05 37.87
CA LEU A 55 40.33 -55.39 37.51
C LEU A 55 39.70 -56.36 38.52
N GLU A 56 38.81 -57.24 38.08
CA GLU A 56 38.50 -58.46 38.82
C GLU A 56 38.38 -59.65 37.88
N VAL A 57 39.02 -60.74 38.29
CA VAL A 57 39.25 -61.98 37.55
C VAL A 57 38.36 -63.05 38.15
N VAL A 58 37.51 -63.70 37.35
CA VAL A 58 37.04 -65.08 37.64
C VAL A 58 36.58 -65.79 36.35
N PRO A 59 36.73 -67.12 36.24
CA PRO A 59 36.93 -67.80 34.96
C PRO A 59 35.68 -68.50 34.38
N ALA A 60 35.83 -68.78 33.08
CA ALA A 60 35.21 -69.81 32.24
C ALA A 60 34.05 -70.67 32.80
N ALA A 61 32.87 -70.49 32.19
CA ALA A 61 31.92 -71.56 31.98
C ALA A 61 31.39 -71.48 30.54
N ALA A 62 31.46 -72.61 29.84
CA ALA A 62 31.15 -72.75 28.42
C ALA A 62 29.67 -72.47 28.10
N ALA A 63 29.42 -71.57 27.15
CA ALA A 63 28.17 -71.44 26.42
C ALA A 63 28.50 -71.37 24.92
N PRO A 64 27.70 -71.99 24.03
CA PRO A 64 27.94 -71.93 22.58
C PRO A 64 27.71 -70.49 22.07
N PRO A 65 28.27 -70.10 20.90
CA PRO A 65 28.46 -68.69 20.55
C PRO A 65 27.14 -67.96 20.24
N PRO A 66 27.02 -66.64 20.50
CA PRO A 66 25.85 -65.81 20.16
C PRO A 66 25.72 -65.47 18.66
N ALA A 67 26.53 -66.07 17.78
CA ALA A 67 26.68 -65.66 16.38
C ALA A 67 25.41 -65.78 15.51
N HIS A 68 24.45 -66.63 15.87
CA HIS A 68 23.21 -66.80 15.11
C HIS A 68 22.17 -65.68 15.34
N VAL A 69 22.22 -65.00 16.49
CA VAL A 69 21.26 -63.94 16.84
C VAL A 69 21.70 -62.60 16.22
N GLU A 70 22.99 -62.29 16.32
CA GLU A 70 23.65 -61.12 15.72
C GLU A 70 23.50 -61.11 14.18
N ALA A 71 23.80 -62.22 13.51
CA ALA A 71 23.66 -62.30 12.04
C ALA A 71 22.20 -62.17 11.56
N SER A 72 21.22 -62.46 12.41
CA SER A 72 19.80 -62.28 12.12
C SER A 72 19.32 -60.85 12.39
N GLN A 73 19.92 -60.16 13.36
CA GLN A 73 19.66 -58.75 13.64
C GLN A 73 20.25 -57.87 12.53
N VAL A 74 21.49 -58.11 12.10
CA VAL A 74 22.13 -57.38 10.99
C VAL A 74 21.31 -57.51 9.70
N LYS A 75 20.78 -58.70 9.38
CA LYS A 75 19.90 -58.89 8.21
C LYS A 75 18.58 -58.13 8.32
N LYS A 76 18.03 -57.96 9.53
CA LYS A 76 16.83 -57.14 9.75
C LYS A 76 17.13 -55.66 9.60
N GLU A 77 18.25 -55.19 10.16
CA GLU A 77 18.73 -53.81 10.03
C GLU A 77 19.02 -53.44 8.57
N GLU A 78 19.58 -54.35 7.77
CA GLU A 78 19.79 -54.14 6.33
C GLU A 78 18.47 -53.99 5.56
N VAL A 79 17.46 -54.80 5.88
CA VAL A 79 16.13 -54.70 5.25
C VAL A 79 15.46 -53.40 5.66
N GLU A 80 15.53 -53.04 6.94
CA GLU A 80 14.99 -51.78 7.46
C GLU A 80 15.65 -50.58 6.77
N THR A 81 16.98 -50.57 6.67
CA THR A 81 17.73 -49.51 5.96
C THR A 81 17.29 -49.38 4.50
N LYS A 82 17.07 -50.51 3.80
CA LYS A 82 16.60 -50.50 2.41
C LYS A 82 15.16 -49.96 2.30
N VAL A 83 14.29 -50.34 3.23
CA VAL A 83 12.90 -49.86 3.27
C VAL A 83 12.88 -48.35 3.56
N THR A 84 13.67 -47.87 4.52
CA THR A 84 13.79 -46.44 4.82
C THR A 84 14.34 -45.67 3.63
N ALA A 85 15.39 -46.17 2.96
CA ALA A 85 15.95 -45.52 1.78
C ALA A 85 14.92 -45.44 0.63
N TRP A 86 14.15 -46.51 0.40
CA TRP A 86 13.08 -46.53 -0.59
C TRP A 86 11.94 -45.55 -0.23
N GLN A 87 11.52 -45.53 1.04
CA GLN A 87 10.52 -44.58 1.54
C GLN A 87 10.98 -43.13 1.35
N THR A 88 12.22 -42.81 1.72
CA THR A 88 12.79 -41.46 1.53
C THR A 88 12.82 -41.08 0.05
N ALA A 89 13.16 -42.01 -0.85
CA ALA A 89 13.15 -41.76 -2.28
C ALA A 89 11.73 -41.46 -2.82
N GLU A 90 10.73 -42.24 -2.40
CA GLU A 90 9.34 -42.01 -2.82
C GLU A 90 8.77 -40.70 -2.25
N VAL A 91 9.06 -40.38 -0.98
CA VAL A 91 8.69 -39.09 -0.38
C VAL A 91 9.34 -37.93 -1.14
N ALA A 92 10.63 -38.04 -1.48
CA ALA A 92 11.34 -37.01 -2.23
C ALA A 92 10.74 -36.79 -3.62
N LYS A 93 10.31 -37.87 -4.30
CA LYS A 93 9.66 -37.81 -5.61
C LYS A 93 8.31 -37.09 -5.55
N ILE A 94 7.48 -37.40 -4.55
CA ILE A 94 6.20 -36.72 -4.32
C ILE A 94 6.43 -35.24 -4.04
N ASN A 95 7.36 -34.92 -3.13
CA ASN A 95 7.67 -33.54 -2.77
C ASN A 95 8.22 -32.74 -3.97
N ASN A 96 9.04 -33.35 -4.81
CA ASN A 96 9.55 -32.69 -6.02
C ASN A 96 8.43 -32.36 -7.01
N ARG A 97 7.43 -33.24 -7.16
CA ARG A 97 6.25 -32.96 -7.99
C ARG A 97 5.43 -31.80 -7.39
N PHE A 98 5.15 -31.87 -6.09
CA PHE A 98 4.40 -30.84 -5.38
C PHE A 98 5.05 -29.46 -5.54
N LYS A 99 6.37 -29.35 -5.32
CA LYS A 99 7.09 -28.08 -5.51
C LYS A 99 6.99 -27.51 -6.92
N ARG A 100 6.89 -28.34 -7.96
CA ARG A 100 6.68 -27.85 -9.33
C ARG A 100 5.27 -27.31 -9.51
N GLU A 101 4.27 -28.00 -8.98
CA GLU A 101 2.88 -27.55 -9.00
C GLU A 101 2.71 -26.25 -8.22
N GLU A 102 3.37 -26.12 -7.07
CA GLU A 102 3.39 -24.91 -6.25
C GLU A 102 3.93 -23.69 -7.03
N VAL A 103 5.04 -23.85 -7.77
CA VAL A 103 5.59 -22.78 -8.61
C VAL A 103 4.60 -22.36 -9.71
N VAL A 104 3.87 -23.30 -10.31
CA VAL A 104 2.86 -23.00 -11.33
C VAL A 104 1.67 -22.25 -10.72
N ILE A 105 1.19 -22.70 -9.57
CA ILE A 105 0.08 -22.06 -8.84
C ILE A 105 0.46 -20.63 -8.45
N ASN A 106 1.63 -20.45 -7.84
CA ASN A 106 2.10 -19.12 -7.43
C ASN A 106 2.33 -18.19 -8.63
N GLY A 107 2.84 -18.73 -9.74
CA GLY A 107 3.01 -17.97 -10.98
C GLY A 107 1.67 -17.45 -11.50
N TRP A 108 0.65 -18.31 -11.53
CA TRP A 108 -0.69 -17.93 -11.95
C TRP A 108 -1.36 -16.93 -10.99
N GLU A 109 -1.22 -17.13 -9.68
CA GLU A 109 -1.71 -16.18 -8.67
C GLU A 109 -1.06 -14.80 -8.85
N THR A 110 0.26 -14.78 -9.01
CA THR A 110 1.02 -13.54 -9.22
C THR A 110 0.55 -12.83 -10.48
N GLU A 111 0.35 -13.54 -11.59
CA GLU A 111 -0.17 -12.96 -12.84
C GLU A 111 -1.55 -12.30 -12.63
N GLN A 112 -2.43 -12.96 -11.88
CA GLN A 112 -3.77 -12.46 -11.60
C GLN A 112 -3.74 -11.22 -10.69
N VAL A 113 -2.88 -11.24 -9.67
CA VAL A 113 -2.63 -10.09 -8.78
C VAL A 113 -2.04 -8.91 -9.55
N GLU A 114 -1.05 -9.15 -10.42
CA GLU A 114 -0.44 -8.12 -11.25
C GLU A 114 -1.47 -7.52 -12.22
N LYS A 115 -2.33 -8.34 -12.83
CA LYS A 115 -3.39 -7.89 -13.71
C LYS A 115 -4.41 -6.99 -12.99
N ALA A 116 -4.83 -7.37 -11.79
CA ALA A 116 -5.71 -6.55 -10.96
C ALA A 116 -5.02 -5.24 -10.55
N SER A 117 -3.77 -5.31 -10.12
CA SER A 117 -2.95 -4.16 -9.73
C SER A 117 -2.73 -3.19 -10.89
N ALA A 118 -2.50 -3.69 -12.11
CA ALA A 118 -2.35 -2.87 -13.31
C ALA A 118 -3.67 -2.17 -13.69
N TRP A 119 -4.81 -2.84 -13.50
CA TRP A 119 -6.12 -2.24 -13.71
C TRP A 119 -6.40 -1.11 -12.70
N LEU A 120 -6.08 -1.32 -11.42
CA LEU A 120 -6.18 -0.28 -10.39
C LEU A 120 -5.31 0.93 -10.72
N LYS A 121 -4.02 0.72 -11.02
CA LYS A 121 -3.09 1.79 -11.44
C LYS A 121 -3.59 2.58 -12.65
N LYS A 122 -4.27 1.91 -13.59
CA LYS A 122 -4.87 2.58 -14.75
C LYS A 122 -6.02 3.52 -14.36
N ILE A 123 -6.81 3.14 -13.36
CA ILE A 123 -7.88 3.99 -12.83
C ILE A 123 -7.29 5.17 -12.06
N GLU A 124 -6.33 4.93 -11.17
CA GLU A 124 -5.64 5.97 -10.41
C GLU A 124 -5.03 7.02 -11.35
N ARG A 125 -4.32 6.60 -12.40
CA ARG A 125 -3.75 7.53 -13.38
C ARG A 125 -4.80 8.40 -14.06
N LYS A 126 -5.97 7.83 -14.39
CA LYS A 126 -7.07 8.61 -14.99
C LYS A 126 -7.64 9.63 -14.00
N LEU A 127 -7.79 9.23 -12.75
CA LEU A 127 -8.28 10.11 -11.70
C LEU A 127 -7.31 11.27 -11.45
N ASP A 128 -6.01 10.98 -11.38
CA ASP A 128 -4.96 11.99 -11.22
C ASP A 128 -4.89 12.95 -12.41
N GLU A 129 -5.04 12.44 -13.63
CA GLU A 129 -5.10 13.28 -14.83
C GLU A 129 -6.31 14.23 -14.81
N GLN A 130 -7.48 13.74 -14.39
CA GLN A 130 -8.68 14.57 -14.23
C GLN A 130 -8.49 15.63 -13.13
N ARG A 131 -7.90 15.24 -12.00
CA ARG A 131 -7.59 16.13 -10.90
C ARG A 131 -6.63 17.23 -11.32
N ALA A 132 -5.56 16.89 -12.05
CA ALA A 132 -4.58 17.85 -12.56
C ALA A 132 -5.24 18.85 -13.52
N LYS A 133 -6.06 18.39 -14.47
CA LYS A 133 -6.79 19.26 -15.40
C LYS A 133 -7.75 20.21 -14.68
N ALA A 134 -8.46 19.74 -13.66
CA ALA A 134 -9.35 20.58 -12.87
C ALA A 134 -8.57 21.67 -12.11
N LEU A 135 -7.45 21.31 -11.48
CA LEU A 135 -6.58 22.25 -10.80
C LEU A 135 -6.01 23.30 -11.76
N GLU A 136 -5.50 22.89 -12.92
CA GLU A 136 -4.98 23.80 -13.94
C GLU A 136 -6.06 24.79 -14.41
N LYS A 137 -7.28 24.30 -14.69
CA LYS A 137 -8.40 25.15 -15.10
C LYS A 137 -8.73 26.19 -14.05
N THR A 138 -8.87 25.77 -12.78
CA THR A 138 -9.18 26.71 -11.68
C THR A 138 -8.07 27.75 -11.50
N GLN A 139 -6.80 27.35 -11.57
CA GLN A 139 -5.67 28.27 -11.50
C GLN A 139 -5.66 29.25 -12.68
N ASN A 140 -5.97 28.79 -13.89
CA ASN A 140 -6.07 29.63 -15.08
C ASN A 140 -7.18 30.67 -14.95
N ASP A 141 -8.35 30.27 -14.45
CA ASP A 141 -9.48 31.18 -14.23
C ASP A 141 -9.16 32.22 -13.14
N ILE A 142 -8.50 31.81 -12.05
CA ILE A 142 -7.98 32.72 -11.01
C ILE A 142 -6.98 33.71 -11.63
N ALA A 143 -6.03 33.24 -12.42
CA ALA A 143 -5.02 34.08 -13.06
C ALA A 143 -5.66 35.11 -14.03
N LYS A 144 -6.63 34.67 -14.84
CA LYS A 144 -7.40 35.55 -15.73
C LYS A 144 -8.15 36.62 -14.94
N ALA A 145 -8.81 36.25 -13.85
CA ALA A 145 -9.54 37.18 -13.00
C ALA A 145 -8.59 38.21 -12.36
N ARG A 146 -7.45 37.77 -11.83
CA ARG A 146 -6.40 38.65 -11.27
C ARG A 146 -5.85 39.62 -12.30
N ARG A 147 -5.46 39.13 -13.47
CA ARG A 147 -4.95 39.98 -14.58
C ARG A 147 -5.96 41.06 -14.97
N LYS A 148 -7.25 40.70 -15.10
CA LYS A 148 -8.32 41.66 -15.43
C LYS A 148 -8.53 42.69 -14.32
N ALA A 149 -8.42 42.28 -13.06
CA ALA A 149 -8.52 43.20 -11.92
C ALA A 149 -7.32 44.16 -11.86
N GLU A 150 -6.12 43.65 -12.11
CA GLU A 150 -4.88 44.44 -12.17
C GLU A 150 -4.90 45.44 -13.31
N GLU A 151 -5.36 45.06 -14.49
CA GLU A 151 -5.54 45.98 -15.63
C GLU A 151 -6.48 47.13 -15.29
N LYS A 152 -7.61 46.84 -14.63
CA LYS A 152 -8.54 47.87 -14.16
C LYS A 152 -7.90 48.79 -13.12
N ARG A 153 -7.14 48.22 -12.17
CA ARG A 153 -6.43 49.00 -11.14
C ARG A 153 -5.39 49.91 -11.77
N ALA A 154 -4.58 49.40 -12.68
CA ALA A 154 -3.59 50.17 -13.42
C ALA A 154 -4.22 51.30 -14.24
N SER A 155 -5.35 51.06 -14.92
CA SER A 155 -6.08 52.10 -15.66
C SER A 155 -6.61 53.20 -14.73
N ALA A 156 -7.18 52.83 -13.58
CA ALA A 156 -7.66 53.79 -12.58
C ALA A 156 -6.51 54.62 -11.98
N GLU A 157 -5.38 53.96 -11.70
CA GLU A 157 -4.18 54.60 -11.17
C GLU A 157 -3.53 55.55 -12.19
N ALA A 158 -3.47 55.18 -13.48
CA ALA A 158 -3.02 56.06 -14.54
C ALA A 158 -3.88 57.32 -14.65
N LYS A 159 -5.22 57.19 -14.59
CA LYS A 159 -6.14 58.34 -14.58
C LYS A 159 -5.94 59.23 -13.36
N ARG A 160 -5.74 58.63 -12.18
CA ARG A 160 -5.43 59.37 -10.95
C ARG A 160 -4.09 60.11 -11.08
N GLY A 161 -3.05 59.44 -11.56
CA GLY A 161 -1.72 59.99 -11.78
C GLY A 161 -1.74 61.20 -12.72
N LEU A 162 -2.48 61.13 -13.83
CA LEU A 162 -2.64 62.24 -14.76
C LEU A 162 -3.31 63.46 -14.09
N LYS A 163 -4.40 63.26 -13.34
CA LYS A 163 -5.06 64.35 -12.61
C LYS A 163 -4.13 64.96 -11.57
N MET A 164 -3.41 64.13 -10.82
CA MET A 164 -2.43 64.59 -9.84
C MET A 164 -1.31 65.40 -10.49
N ALA A 165 -0.75 64.93 -11.61
CA ALA A 165 0.29 65.64 -12.34
C ALA A 165 -0.19 67.03 -12.81
N LYS A 166 -1.40 67.13 -13.37
CA LYS A 166 -1.98 68.41 -13.79
C LYS A 166 -2.17 69.40 -12.64
N VAL A 167 -2.63 68.92 -11.48
CA VAL A 167 -2.77 69.76 -10.29
C VAL A 167 -1.41 70.24 -9.78
N LEU A 168 -0.40 69.36 -9.76
CA LEU A 168 0.96 69.71 -9.34
C LEU A 168 1.61 70.71 -10.29
N GLU A 169 1.46 70.52 -11.60
CA GLU A 169 1.94 71.45 -12.62
C GLU A 169 1.30 72.83 -12.46
N LEU A 170 -0.04 72.87 -12.32
CA LEU A 170 -0.75 74.11 -12.08
C LEU A 170 -0.31 74.78 -10.77
N ALA A 171 -0.17 74.03 -9.68
CA ALA A 171 0.31 74.57 -8.41
C ALA A 171 1.72 75.17 -8.52
N ASN A 172 2.63 74.51 -9.25
CA ASN A 172 3.98 75.01 -9.50
C ASN A 172 3.95 76.30 -10.34
N PHE A 173 3.13 76.35 -11.40
CA PHE A 173 2.92 77.57 -12.18
C PHE A 173 2.39 78.73 -11.32
N MET A 174 1.38 78.48 -10.48
CA MET A 174 0.79 79.49 -9.62
C MET A 174 1.75 80.04 -8.56
N LYS A 175 2.61 79.18 -8.00
CA LYS A 175 3.72 79.59 -7.12
C LYS A 175 4.71 80.50 -7.86
N ALA A 176 5.07 80.15 -9.09
CA ALA A 176 6.00 80.95 -9.91
C ALA A 176 5.43 82.33 -10.26
N VAL A 177 4.12 82.43 -10.52
CA VAL A 177 3.44 83.68 -10.88
C VAL A 177 2.90 84.45 -9.66
N GLY A 178 3.03 83.91 -8.44
CA GLY A 178 2.57 84.56 -7.21
C GLY A 178 1.04 84.69 -7.07
N ARG A 179 0.27 83.81 -7.73
CA ARG A 179 -1.21 83.85 -7.72
C ARG A 179 -1.78 82.75 -6.82
N VAL A 180 -2.83 83.07 -6.06
CA VAL A 180 -3.51 82.11 -5.17
C VAL A 180 -4.61 81.31 -5.88
N PRO A 181 -4.82 80.03 -5.54
CA PRO A 181 -5.84 79.18 -6.17
C PRO A 181 -7.26 79.74 -6.04
N THR A 182 -8.02 79.78 -7.14
CA THR A 182 -9.43 80.21 -7.13
C THR A 182 -10.36 78.99 -7.08
N LYS A 183 -11.48 79.09 -6.34
CA LYS A 183 -12.35 77.95 -5.99
C LYS A 183 -13.00 77.20 -7.17
N ARG A 184 -12.92 77.70 -8.40
CA ARG A 184 -13.59 77.11 -9.58
C ARG A 184 -12.67 76.34 -10.53
N SER A 185 -11.36 76.25 -10.26
CA SER A 185 -10.38 75.76 -11.26
C SER A 185 -10.04 74.27 -11.20
N PHE A 186 -10.61 73.49 -10.27
CA PHE A 186 -10.06 72.17 -9.91
C PHE A 186 -10.85 70.92 -10.32
N PHE A 187 -11.85 71.02 -11.20
CA PHE A 187 -12.61 69.86 -11.65
C PHE A 187 -12.90 69.86 -13.15
#